data_AF-A0A2V8R070-F1
#
_entry.id   AF-A0A2V8R070-F1
#
_cell.length_a   1.000
_cell.length_b   1.000
_cell.length_c   1.000
_cell.angle_alpha   90.00
_cell.angle_beta   90.00
_cell.angle_gamma   90.00
#
_symmetry.space_group_name_H-M   'P 1'
#
loop_
_entity.id
_entity.type
_entity.pdbx_description
1 polymer ?
#
loop_
_entity_poly.entity_id
_entity_poly.type
_entity_poly.pdbx_seq_one_letter_code
_entity_poly.pdbx_strand_id
1 'polypeptide(L)'
;MSEAIESRVFEETTVRRSPLEEAHRRAGATLREQDGCLVPASYGDARAEYEAVRGGGGAGLFDLSSRGRVEVSGGEAVQFLNGMLTNDVARLEDGAWMSAAFPNPQGRLVASARVFRRGDAFLFDTESATYERVLRSLERFTLAGDFRVRDLTRETAIISVQGARARDVVGAALGDLAAETARGRVSTARFQNGEVTVARATHTAEDGFDLFVSAAAAASLWNALVVAGARPAGFDALEILRVEAGVARYGVDATDANVVTEVLDETSAVSYT
;
A
#
# COMPACT_ATOMS: atom_id res chain seq x y z
N MET A 1 12.41 -51.52 -4.85
CA MET A 1 13.00 -50.16 -4.82
C MET A 1 12.24 -49.30 -5.82
N SER A 2 10.98 -49.04 -5.48
CA SER A 2 9.99 -48.32 -6.28
C SER A 2 9.48 -47.16 -5.43
N GLU A 3 9.34 -45.99 -6.06
CA GLU A 3 8.41 -44.92 -5.67
C GLU A 3 8.50 -44.43 -4.22
N ALA A 4 9.53 -43.63 -3.93
CA ALA A 4 9.56 -42.82 -2.72
C ALA A 4 10.22 -41.45 -2.93
N ILE A 5 10.00 -40.79 -4.08
CA ILE A 5 10.38 -39.38 -4.29
C ILE A 5 9.38 -38.75 -5.25
N GLU A 6 8.18 -38.41 -4.77
CA GLU A 6 7.33 -37.37 -5.38
C GLU A 6 6.13 -37.10 -4.46
N SER A 7 6.38 -36.66 -3.22
CA SER A 7 5.38 -35.90 -2.48
C SER A 7 5.80 -34.43 -2.51
N ARG A 8 5.55 -33.79 -3.65
CA ARG A 8 5.35 -32.33 -3.66
C ARG A 8 4.12 -32.08 -2.81
N VAL A 9 4.33 -31.58 -1.60
CA VAL A 9 3.30 -30.90 -0.84
C VAL A 9 2.86 -29.74 -1.72
N PHE A 10 1.73 -29.90 -2.42
CA PHE A 10 1.00 -28.77 -2.96
C PHE A 10 0.50 -28.01 -1.73
N GLU A 11 1.29 -27.04 -1.29
CA GLU A 11 0.78 -26.01 -0.40
C GLU A 11 -0.35 -25.33 -1.17
N GLU A 12 -1.60 -25.60 -0.79
CA GLU A 12 -2.75 -24.91 -1.36
C GLU A 12 -2.55 -23.43 -1.08
N THR A 13 -2.05 -22.68 -2.07
CA THR A 13 -1.89 -21.22 -1.97
C THR A 13 -3.27 -20.63 -1.80
N THR A 14 -3.68 -20.44 -0.56
CA THR A 14 -5.00 -19.91 -0.23
C THR A 14 -4.98 -18.44 -0.61
N VAL A 15 -5.69 -18.11 -1.70
CA VAL A 15 -5.84 -16.74 -2.20
C VAL A 15 -6.25 -15.83 -1.04
N ARG A 16 -5.44 -14.82 -0.77
CA ARG A 16 -5.70 -13.85 0.31
C ARG A 16 -6.91 -13.00 -0.06
N ARG A 17 -7.74 -12.70 0.94
CA ARG A 17 -8.98 -11.94 0.77
C ARG A 17 -8.88 -10.60 1.49
N SER A 18 -9.44 -9.57 0.85
CA SER A 18 -9.60 -8.27 1.47
C SER A 18 -10.70 -8.30 2.55
N PRO A 19 -10.58 -7.55 3.66
CA PRO A 19 -11.69 -7.34 4.59
C PRO A 19 -12.90 -6.64 3.96
N LEU A 20 -12.74 -6.09 2.74
CA LEU A 20 -13.80 -5.46 1.96
C LEU A 20 -14.44 -6.39 0.91
N GLU A 21 -14.05 -7.67 0.81
CA GLU A 21 -14.55 -8.60 -0.22
C GLU A 21 -16.09 -8.60 -0.28
N GLU A 22 -16.76 -8.71 0.86
CA GLU A 22 -18.23 -8.74 0.92
C GLU A 22 -18.87 -7.39 0.55
N ALA A 23 -18.19 -6.27 0.82
CA ALA A 23 -18.64 -4.96 0.37
C ALA A 23 -18.58 -4.88 -1.17
N HIS A 24 -17.50 -5.39 -1.77
CA HIS A 24 -17.33 -5.42 -3.23
C HIS A 24 -18.35 -6.31 -3.92
N ARG A 25 -18.61 -7.51 -3.38
CA ARG A 25 -19.63 -8.43 -3.93
C ARG A 25 -21.02 -7.79 -3.92
N ARG A 26 -21.41 -7.16 -2.81
CA ARG A 26 -22.69 -6.44 -2.71
C ARG A 26 -22.78 -5.25 -3.65
N ALA A 27 -21.66 -4.59 -3.93
CA ALA A 27 -21.57 -3.52 -4.91
C ALA A 27 -21.51 -4.01 -6.38
N GLY A 28 -21.60 -5.32 -6.62
CA GLY A 28 -21.59 -5.88 -7.98
C GLY A 28 -20.21 -5.92 -8.63
N ALA A 29 -19.13 -5.84 -7.85
CA ALA A 29 -17.78 -5.88 -8.37
C ALA A 29 -17.46 -7.23 -9.04
N THR A 30 -16.83 -7.16 -10.21
CA THR A 30 -16.12 -8.31 -10.78
C THR A 30 -14.80 -8.45 -10.05
N LEU A 31 -14.61 -9.56 -9.33
CA LEU A 31 -13.38 -9.85 -8.60
C LEU A 31 -12.43 -10.69 -9.45
N ARG A 32 -11.13 -10.40 -9.39
CA ARG A 32 -10.08 -11.24 -9.98
C ARG A 32 -8.98 -11.56 -8.98
N GLU A 33 -8.30 -12.67 -9.19
CA GLU A 33 -7.04 -12.93 -8.52
C GLU A 33 -5.94 -12.09 -9.16
N GLN A 34 -5.17 -11.40 -8.34
CA GLN A 34 -3.98 -10.66 -8.74
C GLN A 34 -2.94 -10.76 -7.60
N ASP A 35 -1.75 -11.23 -7.93
CA ASP A 35 -0.63 -11.39 -6.99
C ASP A 35 -1.01 -12.17 -5.72
N GLY A 36 -1.77 -13.27 -5.89
CA GLY A 36 -2.22 -14.13 -4.79
C GLY A 36 -3.32 -13.53 -3.90
N CYS A 37 -3.98 -12.45 -4.34
CA CYS A 37 -5.07 -11.80 -3.62
C CYS A 37 -6.29 -11.57 -4.52
N LEU A 38 -7.49 -11.73 -3.97
CA LEU A 38 -8.74 -11.39 -4.66
C LEU A 38 -9.00 -9.88 -4.56
N VAL A 39 -9.04 -9.19 -5.70
CA VAL A 39 -9.21 -7.72 -5.80
C VAL A 39 -10.40 -7.35 -6.70
N PRO A 40 -11.05 -6.18 -6.49
CA PRO A 40 -12.08 -5.69 -7.42
C PRO A 40 -11.44 -5.22 -8.72
N ALA A 41 -11.67 -5.93 -9.83
CA ALA A 41 -11.19 -5.52 -11.15
C ALA A 41 -11.95 -4.29 -11.67
N SER A 42 -13.28 -4.33 -11.56
CA SER A 42 -14.21 -3.26 -11.95
C SER A 42 -15.56 -3.45 -11.26
N TYR A 43 -16.33 -2.37 -11.14
CA TYR A 43 -17.72 -2.33 -10.68
C TYR A 43 -18.72 -2.25 -11.86
N GLY A 44 -18.27 -2.51 -13.09
CA GLY A 44 -19.10 -2.71 -14.28
C GLY A 44 -18.80 -1.75 -15.44
N ASP A 45 -18.26 -0.56 -15.16
CA ASP A 45 -17.88 0.43 -16.17
C ASP A 45 -16.54 1.07 -15.79
N ALA A 46 -15.45 0.40 -16.16
CA ALA A 46 -14.09 0.87 -15.90
C ALA A 46 -13.81 2.27 -16.46
N ARG A 47 -14.50 2.69 -17.54
CA ARG A 47 -14.36 4.04 -18.08
C ARG A 47 -15.01 5.06 -17.15
N ALA A 48 -16.21 4.81 -16.67
CA ALA A 48 -16.86 5.68 -15.69
C ALA A 48 -16.08 5.75 -14.36
N GLU A 49 -15.47 4.64 -13.95
CA GLU A 49 -14.57 4.58 -12.78
C GLU A 49 -13.31 5.43 -12.98
N TYR A 50 -12.68 5.35 -14.16
CA TYR A 50 -11.56 6.21 -14.55
C TYR A 50 -11.96 7.70 -14.54
N GLU A 51 -13.07 8.05 -15.19
CA GLU A 51 -13.59 9.42 -15.25
C GLU A 51 -13.96 9.97 -13.87
N ALA A 52 -14.35 9.12 -12.92
CA ALA A 52 -14.61 9.53 -11.55
C ALA A 52 -13.36 10.07 -10.83
N VAL A 53 -12.17 9.62 -11.22
CA VAL A 53 -10.89 10.15 -10.73
C VAL A 53 -10.41 11.31 -11.60
N ARG A 54 -10.36 11.09 -12.92
CA ARG A 54 -9.69 11.97 -13.88
C ARG A 54 -10.53 13.17 -14.35
N GLY A 55 -11.86 13.05 -14.33
CA GLY A 55 -12.78 14.04 -14.89
C GLY A 55 -12.83 15.40 -14.15
N GLY A 56 -11.91 15.66 -13.23
CA GLY A 56 -11.71 16.95 -12.56
C GLY A 56 -12.75 17.32 -11.49
N GLY A 57 -13.85 16.59 -11.38
CA GLY A 57 -14.95 16.89 -10.44
C GLY A 57 -15.28 15.78 -9.44
N GLY A 58 -14.51 14.69 -9.41
CA GLY A 58 -14.83 13.50 -8.62
C GLY A 58 -13.71 13.00 -7.71
N ALA A 59 -14.00 11.88 -7.05
CA ALA A 59 -13.04 11.08 -6.30
C ALA A 59 -13.37 9.59 -6.50
N GLY A 60 -12.38 8.80 -6.92
CA GLY A 60 -12.43 7.34 -6.93
C GLY A 60 -11.98 6.76 -5.60
N LEU A 61 -12.56 5.61 -5.24
CA LEU A 61 -12.32 4.87 -4.01
C LEU A 61 -11.79 3.47 -4.35
N PHE A 62 -10.54 3.20 -3.99
CA PHE A 62 -9.86 1.93 -4.30
C PHE A 62 -9.57 1.14 -3.03
N ASP A 63 -9.75 -0.17 -3.12
CA ASP A 63 -9.31 -1.10 -2.08
C ASP A 63 -7.88 -1.58 -2.38
N LEU A 64 -6.91 -1.04 -1.66
CA LEU A 64 -5.51 -1.43 -1.77
C LEU A 64 -5.10 -2.43 -0.66
N SER A 65 -6.07 -3.10 -0.02
CA SER A 65 -5.80 -4.06 1.07
C SER A 65 -5.11 -5.35 0.61
N SER A 66 -4.86 -5.52 -0.69
CA SER A 66 -3.95 -6.55 -1.19
C SER A 66 -2.48 -6.24 -0.89
N ARG A 67 -2.10 -4.96 -0.77
CA ARG A 67 -0.70 -4.55 -0.53
C ARG A 67 -0.16 -5.07 0.81
N GLY A 68 1.15 -5.30 0.90
CA GLY A 68 1.79 -5.77 2.13
C GLY A 68 1.89 -4.66 3.16
N ARG A 69 1.64 -4.96 4.44
CA ARG A 69 1.82 -4.00 5.55
C ARG A 69 2.65 -4.63 6.65
N VAL A 70 3.87 -4.17 6.82
CA VAL A 70 4.82 -4.73 7.80
C VAL A 70 5.34 -3.60 8.68
N GLU A 71 5.28 -3.75 9.98
CA GLU A 71 5.78 -2.78 10.94
C GLU A 71 7.11 -3.24 11.53
N VAL A 72 8.07 -2.32 11.61
CA VAL A 72 9.36 -2.51 12.28
C VAL A 72 9.49 -1.50 13.40
N SER A 73 9.83 -1.94 14.61
CA SER A 73 9.98 -1.08 15.79
C SER A 73 11.11 -1.57 16.69
N GLY A 74 11.64 -0.70 17.56
CA GLY A 74 12.70 -1.04 18.53
C GLY A 74 13.92 -0.13 18.43
N GLY A 75 14.83 -0.23 19.41
CA GLY A 75 15.96 0.69 19.56
C GLY A 75 16.94 0.67 18.39
N GLU A 76 17.09 -0.47 17.72
CA GLU A 76 18.00 -0.64 16.58
C GLU A 76 17.30 -0.58 15.21
N ALA A 77 15.99 -0.28 15.17
CA ALA A 77 15.22 -0.29 13.92
C ALA A 77 15.79 0.67 12.86
N VAL A 78 16.19 1.89 13.26
CA VAL A 78 16.77 2.88 12.33
C VAL A 78 18.07 2.36 11.71
N GLN A 79 19.00 1.85 12.55
CA GLN A 79 20.29 1.34 12.07
C GLN A 79 20.08 0.13 11.14
N PHE A 80 19.19 -0.78 11.52
CA PHE A 80 18.85 -1.95 10.72
C PHE A 80 18.28 -1.55 9.35
N LEU A 81 17.29 -0.66 9.32
CA LEU A 81 16.62 -0.28 8.08
C LEU A 81 17.51 0.55 7.16
N ASN A 82 18.38 1.42 7.68
CA ASN A 82 19.36 2.15 6.86
C ASN A 82 20.37 1.23 6.17
N GLY A 83 20.67 0.06 6.76
CA GLY A 83 21.51 -0.95 6.11
C GLY A 83 20.80 -1.78 5.03
N MET A 84 19.47 -1.67 4.95
CA MET A 84 18.63 -2.53 4.11
C MET A 84 17.95 -1.78 2.97
N LEU A 85 17.66 -0.50 3.15
CA LEU A 85 16.91 0.31 2.21
C LEU A 85 17.81 1.24 1.41
N THR A 86 17.31 1.66 0.24
CA THR A 86 18.00 2.65 -0.60
C THR A 86 17.90 4.08 -0.08
N ASN A 87 16.99 4.39 0.85
CA ASN A 87 16.75 5.75 1.35
C ASN A 87 17.08 5.86 2.84
N ASP A 88 17.32 7.09 3.31
CA ASP A 88 17.80 7.39 4.67
C ASP A 88 16.64 7.51 5.67
N VAL A 89 16.34 6.39 6.33
CA VAL A 89 15.35 6.24 7.40
C VAL A 89 15.70 7.10 8.61
N ALA A 90 16.98 7.36 8.87
CA ALA A 90 17.38 8.21 10.01
C ALA A 90 16.95 9.67 9.83
N ARG A 91 16.79 10.13 8.59
CA ARG A 91 16.28 11.47 8.25
C ARG A 91 14.76 11.54 8.15
N LEU A 92 14.06 10.40 8.15
CA LEU A 92 12.61 10.38 8.05
C LEU A 92 12.00 10.92 9.36
N GLU A 93 11.38 12.10 9.31
CA GLU A 93 10.72 12.71 10.46
C GLU A 93 9.49 11.93 10.92
N ASP A 94 9.15 12.02 12.21
CA ASP A 94 7.88 11.47 12.69
C ASP A 94 6.68 12.15 12.01
N GLY A 95 5.66 11.35 11.68
CA GLY A 95 4.52 11.80 10.90
C GLY A 95 4.88 12.18 9.45
N ALA A 96 5.96 11.62 8.89
CA ALA A 96 6.31 11.70 7.48
C ALA A 96 6.41 10.31 6.85
N TRP A 97 6.47 10.29 5.52
CA TRP A 97 6.73 9.07 4.77
C TRP A 97 7.72 9.32 3.63
N MET A 98 8.40 8.26 3.19
CA MET A 98 9.32 8.30 2.07
C MET A 98 9.14 7.08 1.16
N SER A 99 9.58 7.22 -0.09
CA SER A 99 9.78 6.09 -0.98
C SER A 99 11.13 5.45 -0.70
N ALA A 100 11.22 4.13 -0.80
CA ALA A 100 12.47 3.39 -0.70
C ALA A 100 12.38 2.09 -1.52
N ALA A 101 13.52 1.46 -1.76
CA ALA A 101 13.59 0.11 -2.30
C ALA A 101 14.41 -0.80 -1.41
N PHE A 102 14.13 -2.10 -1.52
CA PHE A 102 15.01 -3.17 -1.10
C PHE A 102 15.87 -3.56 -2.31
N PRO A 103 17.17 -3.24 -2.32
CA PRO A 103 18.06 -3.69 -3.37
C PRO A 103 18.62 -5.08 -3.03
N ASN A 104 19.04 -5.82 -4.05
CA ASN A 104 19.97 -6.92 -3.85
C ASN A 104 21.43 -6.39 -3.79
N PRO A 105 22.44 -7.23 -3.48
CA PRO A 105 23.84 -6.78 -3.41
C PRO A 105 24.40 -6.18 -4.70
N GLN A 106 23.74 -6.39 -5.85
CA GLN A 106 24.10 -5.81 -7.14
C GLN A 106 23.32 -4.52 -7.46
N GLY A 107 22.53 -4.00 -6.51
CA GLY A 107 21.70 -2.79 -6.70
C GLY A 107 20.41 -3.02 -7.50
N ARG A 108 20.02 -4.27 -7.73
CA ARG A 108 18.78 -4.61 -8.46
C ARG A 108 17.56 -4.57 -7.57
N LEU A 109 16.42 -4.21 -8.15
CA LEU A 109 15.16 -4.03 -7.44
C LEU A 109 14.60 -5.38 -6.96
N VAL A 110 14.59 -5.61 -5.66
CA VAL A 110 13.87 -6.74 -5.05
C VAL A 110 12.43 -6.36 -4.76
N ALA A 111 12.22 -5.15 -4.23
CA ALA A 111 10.91 -4.58 -3.94
C ALA A 111 11.01 -3.06 -3.80
N SER A 112 9.97 -2.35 -4.21
CA SER A 112 9.72 -0.97 -3.79
C SER A 112 8.82 -0.96 -2.55
N ALA A 113 8.96 0.07 -1.72
CA ALA A 113 8.15 0.26 -0.53
C ALA A 113 7.94 1.75 -0.25
N ARG A 114 6.81 2.06 0.36
CA ARG A 114 6.61 3.33 1.08
C ARG A 114 6.81 3.08 2.55
N VAL A 115 7.62 3.91 3.20
CA VAL A 115 7.98 3.79 4.61
C VAL A 115 7.39 4.98 5.35
N PHE A 116 6.49 4.71 6.30
CA PHE A 116 5.80 5.70 7.11
C PHE A 116 6.34 5.65 8.53
N ARG A 117 6.80 6.78 9.08
CA ARG A 117 7.23 6.85 10.49
C ARG A 117 6.03 7.13 11.40
N ARG A 118 5.92 6.34 12.46
CA ARG A 118 4.85 6.39 13.47
C ARG A 118 5.48 6.29 14.86
N GLY A 119 5.86 7.44 15.43
CA GLY A 119 6.69 7.52 16.62
C GLY A 119 8.03 6.81 16.40
N ASP A 120 8.24 5.73 17.15
CA ASP A 120 9.44 4.89 17.10
C ASP A 120 9.30 3.66 16.18
N ALA A 121 8.17 3.56 15.45
CA ALA A 121 7.90 2.48 14.51
C ALA A 121 7.92 2.96 13.05
N PHE A 122 8.20 2.03 12.14
CA PHE A 122 8.20 2.22 10.70
C PHE A 122 7.21 1.25 10.07
N LEU A 123 6.15 1.76 9.48
CA LEU A 123 5.22 0.96 8.69
C LEU A 123 5.66 0.94 7.23
N PHE A 124 5.82 -0.25 6.69
CA PHE A 124 6.05 -0.50 5.28
C PHE A 124 4.72 -0.76 4.58
N ASP A 125 4.55 -0.13 3.43
CA ASP A 125 3.56 -0.50 2.43
C ASP A 125 4.27 -0.99 1.16
N THR A 126 4.03 -2.24 0.78
CA THR A 126 4.70 -2.92 -0.33
C THR A 126 3.72 -3.38 -1.40
N GLU A 127 4.20 -3.57 -2.62
CA GLU A 127 3.45 -4.31 -3.65
C GLU A 127 3.03 -5.70 -3.14
N SER A 128 1.86 -6.17 -3.57
CA SER A 128 1.35 -7.51 -3.25
C SER A 128 2.32 -8.60 -3.73
N ALA A 129 2.91 -8.42 -4.93
CA ALA A 129 3.80 -9.37 -5.58
C ALA A 129 5.16 -9.56 -4.86
N THR A 130 5.59 -8.59 -4.05
CA THR A 130 6.90 -8.60 -3.38
C THR A 130 6.80 -8.64 -1.86
N TYR A 131 5.60 -8.47 -1.31
CA TYR A 131 5.30 -8.49 0.12
C TYR A 131 5.99 -9.62 0.88
N GLU A 132 5.84 -10.87 0.46
CA GLU A 132 6.43 -11.98 1.22
C GLU A 132 7.96 -11.96 1.22
N ARG A 133 8.58 -11.47 0.13
CA ARG A 133 10.03 -11.32 0.06
C ARG A 133 10.51 -10.22 1.00
N VAL A 134 9.77 -9.12 1.08
CA VAL A 134 10.04 -8.04 2.04
C VAL A 134 9.93 -8.56 3.47
N LEU A 135 8.82 -9.23 3.81
CA LEU A 135 8.61 -9.78 5.15
C LEU A 135 9.75 -10.72 5.57
N ARG A 136 10.07 -11.71 4.73
CA ARG A 136 11.19 -12.64 5.00
C ARG A 136 12.53 -11.93 5.16
N SER A 137 12.76 -10.87 4.39
CA SER A 137 14.00 -10.10 4.45
C SER A 137 14.10 -9.35 5.77
N LEU A 138 13.01 -8.72 6.22
CA LEU A 138 12.94 -8.02 7.51
C LEU A 138 13.06 -8.98 8.70
N GLU A 139 12.44 -10.17 8.62
CA GLU A 139 12.46 -11.16 9.70
C GLU A 139 13.81 -11.83 9.90
N ARG A 140 14.63 -11.95 8.84
CA ARG A 140 15.91 -12.70 8.84
C ARG A 140 16.88 -12.28 9.95
N PHE A 141 16.85 -11.02 10.37
CA PHE A 141 17.82 -10.46 11.31
C PHE A 141 17.24 -10.19 12.71
N THR A 142 15.98 -10.54 12.94
CA THR A 142 15.25 -10.25 14.20
C THR A 142 15.87 -10.89 15.44
N LEU A 143 16.55 -12.03 15.31
CA LEU A 143 17.21 -12.69 16.46
C LEU A 143 18.53 -12.00 16.87
N ALA A 144 19.06 -11.10 16.05
CA ALA A 144 20.39 -10.52 16.21
C ALA A 144 20.39 -9.04 16.60
N GLY A 145 19.23 -8.38 16.68
CA GLY A 145 19.14 -6.96 17.02
C GLY A 145 17.95 -6.63 17.92
N ASP A 146 17.99 -5.46 18.55
CA ASP A 146 16.91 -4.89 19.35
C ASP A 146 15.86 -4.21 18.47
N PHE A 147 15.18 -5.03 17.66
CA PHE A 147 14.02 -4.63 16.88
C PHE A 147 13.04 -5.79 16.71
N ARG A 148 11.80 -5.46 16.35
CA ARG A 148 10.71 -6.40 16.14
C ARG A 148 10.06 -6.11 14.81
N VAL A 149 9.63 -7.18 14.15
CA VAL A 149 8.88 -7.14 12.89
C VAL A 149 7.49 -7.70 13.17
N ARG A 150 6.45 -6.99 12.72
CA ARG A 150 5.05 -7.42 12.84
C ARG A 150 4.37 -7.32 11.49
N ASP A 151 3.84 -8.43 10.99
CA ASP A 151 2.99 -8.43 9.81
C ASP A 151 1.58 -7.94 10.17
N LEU A 152 1.21 -6.77 9.65
CA LEU A 152 -0.11 -6.15 9.84
C LEU A 152 -1.04 -6.35 8.65
N THR A 153 -0.61 -7.11 7.64
CA THR A 153 -1.29 -7.29 6.35
C THR A 153 -2.71 -7.82 6.52
N ARG A 154 -2.95 -8.71 7.48
CA ARG A 154 -4.29 -9.27 7.77
C ARG A 154 -5.07 -8.47 8.82
N GLU A 155 -4.38 -7.67 9.62
CA GLU A 155 -4.97 -6.91 10.74
C GLU A 155 -5.52 -5.55 10.31
N THR A 156 -5.06 -5.05 9.16
CA THR A 156 -5.38 -3.71 8.65
C THR A 156 -5.91 -3.77 7.22
N ALA A 157 -6.31 -2.62 6.68
CA ALA A 157 -6.74 -2.38 5.32
C ALA A 157 -6.13 -1.06 4.81
N ILE A 158 -6.02 -0.91 3.50
CA ILE A 158 -5.67 0.36 2.86
C ILE A 158 -6.82 0.77 1.95
N ILE A 159 -7.45 1.89 2.27
CA ILE A 159 -8.50 2.49 1.45
C ILE A 159 -7.93 3.76 0.82
N SER A 160 -7.89 3.80 -0.51
CA SER A 160 -7.33 4.93 -1.24
C SER A 160 -8.42 5.80 -1.84
N VAL A 161 -8.36 7.11 -1.57
CA VAL A 161 -9.26 8.12 -2.14
C VAL A 161 -8.47 9.00 -3.09
N GLN A 162 -8.78 8.98 -4.38
CA GLN A 162 -7.98 9.61 -5.43
C GLN A 162 -8.86 10.52 -6.30
N GLY A 163 -8.38 11.71 -6.66
CA GLY A 163 -9.10 12.66 -7.52
C GLY A 163 -9.25 14.05 -6.90
N ALA A 164 -9.74 15.00 -7.69
CA ALA A 164 -9.87 16.41 -7.31
C ALA A 164 -10.72 16.66 -6.04
N ARG A 165 -11.69 15.77 -5.76
CA ARG A 165 -12.55 15.84 -4.57
C ARG A 165 -12.06 15.00 -3.39
N ALA A 166 -10.89 14.38 -3.47
CA ALA A 166 -10.39 13.48 -2.43
C ALA A 166 -10.29 14.16 -1.06
N ARG A 167 -9.81 15.42 -1.02
CA ARG A 167 -9.74 16.22 0.20
C ARG A 167 -11.12 16.42 0.85
N ASP A 168 -12.12 16.78 0.06
CA ASP A 168 -13.48 17.05 0.56
C ASP A 168 -14.12 15.77 1.11
N VAL A 169 -13.94 14.64 0.41
CA VAL A 169 -14.43 13.33 0.86
C VAL A 169 -13.78 12.94 2.19
N VAL A 170 -12.45 13.05 2.29
CA VAL A 170 -11.73 12.72 3.51
C VAL A 170 -12.15 13.63 4.66
N GLY A 171 -12.32 14.93 4.41
CA GLY A 171 -12.81 15.88 5.42
C GLY A 171 -14.20 15.55 5.92
N ALA A 172 -15.12 15.21 5.03
CA ALA A 172 -16.48 14.83 5.40
C ALA A 172 -16.53 13.50 6.20
N ALA A 173 -15.65 12.55 5.92
CA ALA A 173 -15.64 11.24 6.59
C ALA A 173 -14.82 11.19 7.88
N LEU A 174 -13.72 11.95 7.97
CA LEU A 174 -12.70 11.85 9.03
C LEU A 174 -12.40 13.19 9.73
N GLY A 175 -12.99 14.30 9.27
CA GLY A 175 -12.78 15.64 9.81
C GLY A 175 -11.65 16.43 9.15
N ASP A 176 -11.60 17.73 9.43
CA ASP A 176 -10.73 18.69 8.74
C ASP A 176 -9.23 18.37 8.91
N LEU A 177 -8.81 17.92 10.10
CA LEU A 177 -7.41 17.55 10.35
C LEU A 177 -6.91 16.44 9.41
N ALA A 178 -7.77 15.48 9.06
CA ALA A 178 -7.43 14.45 8.09
C ALA A 178 -7.24 15.06 6.68
N ALA A 179 -8.17 15.93 6.28
CA ALA A 179 -8.17 16.60 4.98
C ALA A 179 -7.01 17.61 4.81
N GLU A 180 -6.48 18.13 5.91
CA GLU A 180 -5.38 19.09 5.93
C GLU A 180 -3.99 18.45 5.96
N THR A 181 -3.91 17.11 5.99
CA THR A 181 -2.64 16.38 5.89
C THR A 181 -1.85 16.89 4.67
N ALA A 182 -0.63 17.37 4.91
CA ALA A 182 0.22 17.87 3.83
C ALA A 182 0.79 16.72 2.98
N ARG A 183 1.15 17.00 1.73
CA ARG A 183 1.84 16.02 0.88
C ARG A 183 3.15 15.57 1.53
N GLY A 184 3.45 14.29 1.46
CA GLY A 184 4.62 13.70 2.14
C GLY A 184 4.46 13.55 3.66
N ARG A 185 3.34 14.01 4.24
CA ARG A 185 3.04 13.89 5.67
C ARG A 185 1.98 12.84 5.94
N VAL A 186 1.96 12.44 7.21
CA VAL A 186 1.06 11.48 7.80
C VAL A 186 0.40 12.14 9.00
N SER A 187 -0.90 11.96 9.14
CA SER A 187 -1.65 12.35 10.34
C SER A 187 -2.46 11.18 10.88
N THR A 188 -3.02 11.35 12.07
CA THR A 188 -3.92 10.38 12.69
C THR A 188 -5.30 11.02 12.85
N ALA A 189 -6.32 10.35 12.33
CA ALA A 189 -7.72 10.69 12.54
C ALA A 189 -8.40 9.64 13.42
N ARG A 190 -9.47 10.02 14.12
CA ARG A 190 -10.32 9.08 14.83
C ARG A 190 -11.51 8.68 13.96
N PHE A 191 -11.80 7.39 13.92
CA PHE A 191 -12.99 6.88 13.26
C PHE A 191 -13.62 5.79 14.13
N GLN A 192 -14.86 6.02 14.55
CA GLN A 192 -15.53 5.19 15.57
C GLN A 192 -14.65 5.08 16.84
N ASN A 193 -14.34 3.85 17.27
CA ASN A 193 -13.52 3.57 18.47
C ASN A 193 -12.04 3.34 18.14
N GLY A 194 -11.61 3.61 16.90
CA GLY A 194 -10.26 3.34 16.42
C GLY A 194 -9.58 4.56 15.79
N GLU A 195 -8.33 4.33 15.40
CA GLU A 195 -7.51 5.31 14.69
C GLU A 195 -7.40 4.94 13.21
N VAL A 196 -7.33 5.98 12.38
CA VAL A 196 -7.03 5.89 10.95
C VAL A 196 -5.75 6.68 10.71
N THR A 197 -4.73 6.03 10.18
CA THR A 197 -3.56 6.76 9.69
C THR A 197 -3.85 7.29 8.31
N VAL A 198 -3.70 8.59 8.14
CA VAL A 198 -4.00 9.32 6.90
C VAL A 198 -2.69 9.76 6.28
N ALA A 199 -2.39 9.26 5.09
CA ALA A 199 -1.25 9.70 4.31
C ALA A 199 -1.73 10.42 3.05
N ARG A 200 -1.29 11.64 2.80
CA ARG A 200 -1.57 12.31 1.52
C ARG A 200 -0.56 11.85 0.48
N ALA A 201 -0.95 10.82 -0.25
CA ALA A 201 -0.19 10.13 -1.28
C ALA A 201 -1.10 9.76 -2.45
N THR A 202 -0.55 9.76 -3.66
CA THR A 202 -1.31 9.52 -4.89
C THR A 202 -0.71 8.38 -5.70
N HIS A 203 -1.59 7.68 -6.42
CA HIS A 203 -1.28 6.64 -7.39
C HIS A 203 -1.74 7.02 -8.81
N THR A 204 -2.31 8.22 -8.99
CA THR A 204 -3.18 8.54 -10.14
C THR A 204 -2.88 9.89 -10.81
N ALA A 205 -1.73 10.51 -10.50
CA ALA A 205 -1.36 11.88 -10.88
C ALA A 205 -2.27 13.00 -10.33
N GLU A 206 -3.48 12.66 -9.88
CA GLU A 206 -4.38 13.54 -9.15
C GLU A 206 -3.97 13.66 -7.68
N ASP A 207 -4.62 14.54 -6.91
CA ASP A 207 -4.49 14.55 -5.46
C ASP A 207 -5.13 13.29 -4.85
N GLY A 208 -4.66 12.87 -3.68
CA GLY A 208 -5.18 11.64 -3.08
C GLY A 208 -4.67 11.36 -1.67
N PHE A 209 -5.35 10.43 -1.02
CA PHE A 209 -5.07 10.00 0.34
C PHE A 209 -5.14 8.47 0.42
N ASP A 210 -4.20 7.88 1.14
CA ASP A 210 -4.26 6.48 1.58
C ASP A 210 -4.58 6.43 3.07
N LEU A 211 -5.60 5.64 3.40
CA LEU A 211 -6.17 5.51 4.73
C LEU A 211 -5.88 4.10 5.26
N PHE A 212 -5.00 4.01 6.25
CA PHE A 212 -4.71 2.76 6.93
C PHE A 212 -5.64 2.63 8.14
N VAL A 213 -6.44 1.57 8.15
CA VAL A 213 -7.46 1.32 9.17
C VAL A 213 -7.44 -0.14 9.60
N SER A 214 -7.93 -0.47 10.79
CA SER A 214 -8.09 -1.87 11.19
C SER A 214 -9.04 -2.61 10.24
N ALA A 215 -8.79 -3.90 10.01
CA ALA A 215 -9.62 -4.73 9.15
C ALA A 215 -11.09 -4.75 9.61
N ALA A 216 -11.32 -4.70 10.92
CA ALA A 216 -12.66 -4.65 11.52
C ALA A 216 -13.43 -3.36 11.18
N ALA A 217 -12.75 -2.21 11.06
CA ALA A 217 -13.37 -0.93 10.74
C ALA A 217 -13.40 -0.61 9.24
N ALA A 218 -12.68 -1.38 8.41
CA ALA A 218 -12.53 -1.14 6.97
C ALA A 218 -13.86 -0.97 6.24
N ALA A 219 -14.80 -1.91 6.40
CA ALA A 219 -16.10 -1.84 5.73
C ALA A 219 -16.94 -0.62 6.14
N SER A 220 -16.84 -0.22 7.42
CA SER A 220 -17.53 0.98 7.90
C SER A 220 -16.92 2.25 7.32
N LEU A 221 -15.59 2.34 7.28
CA LEU A 221 -14.88 3.48 6.70
C LEU A 221 -15.13 3.59 5.19
N TRP A 222 -15.09 2.47 4.47
CA TRP A 222 -15.43 2.40 3.04
C TRP A 222 -16.81 3.01 2.77
N ASN A 223 -17.83 2.57 3.51
CA ASN A 223 -19.19 3.08 3.35
C ASN A 223 -19.29 4.58 3.71
N ALA A 224 -18.59 5.04 4.75
CA ALA A 224 -18.56 6.45 5.10
C ALA A 224 -17.99 7.33 3.97
N LEU A 225 -16.93 6.86 3.30
CA LEU A 225 -16.32 7.54 2.16
C LEU A 225 -17.24 7.55 0.92
N VAL A 226 -17.97 6.46 0.68
CA VAL A 226 -19.00 6.42 -0.37
C VAL A 226 -20.12 7.41 -0.09
N VAL A 227 -20.62 7.47 1.15
CA VAL A 227 -21.64 8.46 1.57
C VAL A 227 -21.12 9.90 1.45
N ALA A 228 -19.83 10.11 1.72
CA ALA A 228 -19.16 11.40 1.51
C ALA A 228 -18.94 11.77 0.03
N GLY A 229 -19.26 10.87 -0.90
CA GLY A 229 -19.28 11.15 -2.34
C GLY A 229 -18.18 10.50 -3.16
N ALA A 230 -17.31 9.67 -2.57
CA ALA A 230 -16.36 8.89 -3.36
C ALA A 230 -17.06 7.74 -4.10
N ARG A 231 -16.56 7.42 -5.30
CA ARG A 231 -17.10 6.35 -6.15
C ARG A 231 -16.18 5.14 -6.14
N PRO A 232 -16.67 3.94 -5.78
CA PRO A 232 -15.90 2.71 -5.93
C PRO A 232 -15.29 2.58 -7.33
N ALA A 233 -14.01 2.26 -7.39
CA ALA A 233 -13.26 2.05 -8.62
C ALA A 233 -12.32 0.85 -8.46
N GLY A 234 -12.22 0.04 -9.51
CA GLY A 234 -11.46 -1.19 -9.54
C GLY A 234 -10.07 -1.03 -10.13
N PHE A 235 -9.33 -2.15 -10.11
CA PHE A 235 -7.95 -2.22 -10.57
C PHE A 235 -7.79 -1.96 -12.08
N ASP A 236 -8.83 -2.14 -12.89
CA ASP A 236 -8.77 -1.82 -14.34
C ASP A 236 -8.64 -0.31 -14.57
N ALA A 237 -9.42 0.50 -13.85
CA ALA A 237 -9.28 1.95 -13.89
C ALA A 237 -7.96 2.40 -13.25
N LEU A 238 -7.59 1.80 -12.11
CA LEU A 238 -6.32 2.11 -11.43
C LEU A 238 -5.10 1.85 -12.32
N GLU A 239 -5.13 0.79 -13.12
CA GLU A 239 -4.04 0.44 -14.03
C GLU A 239 -3.79 1.53 -15.08
N ILE A 240 -4.86 2.12 -15.62
CA ILE A 240 -4.73 3.22 -16.57
C ILE A 240 -4.17 4.46 -15.86
N LEU A 241 -4.76 4.81 -14.71
CA LEU A 241 -4.39 6.00 -13.94
C LEU A 241 -2.92 5.97 -13.47
N ARG A 242 -2.45 4.81 -13.01
CA ARG A 242 -1.07 4.65 -12.52
C ARG A 242 -0.05 4.73 -13.66
N VAL A 243 -0.39 4.20 -14.84
CA VAL A 243 0.45 4.33 -16.05
C VAL A 243 0.57 5.80 -16.46
N GLU A 244 -0.55 6.53 -16.50
CA GLU A 244 -0.54 7.98 -16.78
C GLU A 244 0.26 8.78 -15.75
N ALA A 245 0.30 8.31 -14.51
CA ALA A 245 1.09 8.89 -13.43
C ALA A 245 2.57 8.51 -13.43
N GLY A 246 3.00 7.60 -14.32
CA GLY A 246 4.37 7.09 -14.35
C GLY A 246 4.74 6.20 -13.17
N VAL A 247 3.74 5.59 -12.50
CA VAL A 247 3.97 4.70 -11.36
C VAL A 247 4.19 3.27 -11.87
N ALA A 248 5.42 2.78 -11.72
CA ALA A 248 5.81 1.43 -12.10
C ALA A 248 5.28 0.38 -11.10
N ARG A 249 4.84 -0.78 -11.62
CA ARG A 249 4.44 -1.95 -10.84
C ARG A 249 5.44 -3.10 -11.03
N TYR A 250 5.86 -3.68 -9.91
CA TYR A 250 6.71 -4.87 -9.92
C TYR A 250 5.99 -6.05 -10.58
N GLY A 251 6.70 -6.82 -11.41
CA GLY A 251 6.18 -7.95 -12.17
C GLY A 251 5.54 -7.57 -13.50
N VAL A 252 5.35 -6.26 -13.77
CA VAL A 252 4.76 -5.76 -15.02
C VAL A 252 5.69 -4.80 -15.72
N ASP A 253 6.08 -3.71 -15.05
CA ASP A 253 6.98 -2.71 -15.65
C ASP A 253 8.43 -2.91 -15.18
N ALA A 254 8.63 -3.55 -14.03
CA ALA A 254 9.93 -3.77 -13.42
C ALA A 254 10.04 -5.15 -12.77
N THR A 255 11.25 -5.72 -12.78
CA THR A 255 11.57 -6.97 -12.09
C THR A 255 12.95 -6.87 -11.43
N ASP A 256 13.45 -7.97 -10.89
CA ASP A 256 14.83 -8.09 -10.39
C ASP A 256 15.88 -8.10 -11.52
N ALA A 257 15.46 -7.99 -12.78
CA ALA A 257 16.34 -7.67 -13.90
C ALA A 257 16.77 -6.19 -13.91
N ASN A 258 15.99 -5.31 -13.29
CA ASN A 258 16.20 -3.86 -13.31
C ASN A 258 17.00 -3.38 -12.10
N VAL A 259 17.80 -2.34 -12.29
CA VAL A 259 18.39 -1.60 -11.16
C VAL A 259 17.39 -0.60 -10.59
N VAL A 260 17.51 -0.26 -9.31
CA VAL A 260 16.54 0.63 -8.63
C VAL A 260 16.34 1.96 -9.37
N THR A 261 17.43 2.52 -9.89
CA THR A 261 17.47 3.80 -10.60
C THR A 261 16.79 3.80 -11.97
N GLU A 262 16.57 2.63 -12.57
CA GLU A 262 15.80 2.51 -13.82
C GLU A 262 14.28 2.61 -13.58
N VAL A 263 13.84 2.39 -12.34
CA VAL A 263 12.43 2.15 -12.01
C VAL A 263 11.86 3.21 -11.11
N LEU A 264 12.61 3.63 -10.08
CA LEU A 264 12.18 4.60 -9.09
C LEU A 264 12.85 5.94 -9.32
N ASP A 265 12.14 7.01 -8.99
CA ASP A 265 12.68 8.36 -8.98
C ASP A 265 13.81 8.47 -7.93
N GLU A 266 15.04 8.61 -8.41
CA GLU A 266 16.24 8.72 -7.59
C GLU A 266 16.16 9.87 -6.59
N THR A 267 15.48 10.97 -6.95
CA THR A 267 15.42 12.17 -6.09
C THR A 267 14.58 11.97 -4.84
N SER A 268 13.72 10.94 -4.83
CA SER A 268 12.80 10.65 -3.74
C SER A 268 12.98 9.25 -3.13
N ALA A 269 13.61 8.30 -3.83
CA ALA A 269 13.73 6.91 -3.40
C ALA A 269 15.14 6.43 -3.04
N VAL A 270 16.19 7.21 -3.33
CA VAL A 270 17.59 6.83 -3.11
C VAL A 270 18.36 7.94 -2.38
N SER A 271 19.01 7.58 -1.28
CA SER A 271 20.01 8.41 -0.60
C SER A 271 21.41 8.03 -1.07
N TYR A 272 22.20 9.03 -1.47
CA TYR A 272 23.62 8.88 -1.83
C TYR A 272 24.57 9.40 -0.74
N THR A 273 24.02 9.74 0.44
CA THR A 273 24.77 10.32 1.57
C THR A 273 24.84 9.37 2.74
#